data_AF-A4IAF3-F1
#
_entry.id   AF-A4IAF3-F1
#
_cell.length_a   1.000
_cell.length_b   1.000
_cell.length_c   1.000
_cell.angle_alpha   90.00
_cell.angle_beta   90.00
_cell.angle_gamma   90.00
#
_symmetry.space_group_name_H-M   'P 1'
#
loop_
_entity.id
_entity.type
_entity.pdbx_description
1 polymer ?
#
loop_
_entity_poly.entity_id
_entity_poly.type
_entity_poly.pdbx_seq_one_letter_code
_entity_poly.pdbx_strand_id
1 'polypeptide(L)'
;MSQLSASPREEPVGIPELFVQYLKAKDFREQLAIVHAHPALFTDDVVAALKDARAQINETFVEVKEAFRIIDAVSGSLQYTGTSVQLQQSEVKEVLNEEAILKNFAASLAGLLRAGETAGPAAPSTISSLSTASRVSRSLGAGQSQSPGAWFTQPSLVFSVLAFLPAEEIFMAAENVCRAWQTWLFLPDMSRFFWVGCVQREFPEQLQVALQTAGDDLYESDWRSLAMLCVTEAEQAAEAEEAEEVGTEGLLRGVVPFL
;
A
#
# COMPACT_ATOMS: atom_id res chain seq x y z
N MET A 1 16.04 -43.78 48.74
CA MET A 1 17.03 -43.78 47.64
C MET A 1 16.32 -43.23 46.40
N SER A 2 16.79 -42.09 45.93
CA SER A 2 16.08 -41.13 45.10
C SER A 2 15.89 -41.61 43.66
N GLN A 3 14.63 -41.70 43.21
CA GLN A 3 14.32 -41.69 41.78
C GLN A 3 14.01 -40.25 41.37
N LEU A 4 14.93 -39.70 40.59
CA LEU A 4 14.87 -38.36 40.02
C LEU A 4 14.00 -38.35 38.75
N SER A 5 12.96 -37.53 38.84
CA SER A 5 12.50 -36.59 37.83
C SER A 5 12.06 -37.11 36.46
N ALA A 6 10.73 -37.20 36.32
CA ALA A 6 10.04 -37.06 35.05
C ALA A 6 10.39 -35.71 34.40
N SER A 7 10.99 -35.74 33.22
CA SER A 7 11.18 -34.57 32.36
C SER A 7 9.84 -34.22 31.68
N PRO A 8 9.47 -32.93 31.57
CA PRO A 8 8.19 -32.53 31.00
C PRO A 8 8.18 -32.76 29.49
N ARG A 9 7.05 -33.23 28.96
CA ARG A 9 6.80 -33.34 27.51
C ARG A 9 6.83 -31.93 26.89
N GLU A 10 7.82 -31.65 26.06
CA GLU A 10 7.81 -30.50 25.15
C GLU A 10 6.73 -30.73 24.08
N GLU A 11 5.74 -29.84 24.00
CA GLU A 11 4.80 -29.80 22.87
C GLU A 11 5.59 -29.53 21.58
N PRO A 12 5.26 -30.20 20.46
CA PRO A 12 5.94 -29.94 19.20
C PRO A 12 5.69 -28.50 18.78
N VAL A 13 6.74 -27.68 18.84
CA VAL A 13 6.72 -26.29 18.35
C VAL A 13 6.36 -26.33 16.87
N GLY A 14 5.28 -25.62 16.49
CA GLY A 14 4.84 -25.55 15.11
C GLY A 14 5.84 -24.81 14.21
N ILE A 15 5.76 -25.06 12.91
CA ILE A 15 6.63 -24.40 11.91
C ILE A 15 6.55 -22.86 12.02
N PRO A 16 5.37 -22.22 12.13
CA PRO A 16 5.30 -20.76 12.32
C PRO A 16 6.07 -20.29 13.57
N GLU A 17 5.96 -21.02 14.67
CA GLU A 17 6.63 -20.67 15.92
C GLU A 17 8.15 -20.76 15.79
N LEU A 18 8.68 -21.74 15.04
CA LEU A 18 10.11 -21.84 14.72
C LEU A 18 10.59 -20.65 13.88
N PHE A 19 9.81 -20.20 12.90
CA PHE A 19 10.15 -18.99 12.12
C PHE A 19 10.11 -17.74 13.00
N VAL A 20 9.12 -17.60 13.89
CA VAL A 20 9.09 -16.49 14.86
C VAL A 20 10.31 -16.54 15.78
N GLN A 21 10.70 -17.71 16.27
CA GLN A 21 11.92 -17.86 17.09
C GLN A 21 13.17 -17.43 16.31
N TYR A 22 13.29 -17.84 15.04
CA TYR A 22 14.40 -17.42 14.19
C TYR A 22 14.44 -15.90 13.98
N LEU A 23 13.28 -15.27 13.70
CA LEU A 23 13.18 -13.84 13.47
C LEU A 23 13.39 -13.00 14.75
N LYS A 24 13.12 -13.57 15.93
CA LYS A 24 13.33 -12.94 17.25
C LYS A 24 14.73 -13.19 17.82
N ALA A 25 15.50 -14.11 17.26
CA ALA A 25 16.85 -14.42 17.71
C ALA A 25 17.72 -13.15 17.70
N LYS A 26 18.34 -12.86 18.83
CA LYS A 26 19.07 -11.60 19.05
C LYS A 26 20.42 -11.58 18.35
N ASP A 27 21.00 -12.76 18.19
CA ASP A 27 22.31 -12.92 17.61
C ASP A 27 22.38 -14.07 16.61
N PHE A 28 23.47 -14.07 15.85
CA PHE A 28 23.73 -15.09 14.84
C PHE A 28 23.90 -16.49 15.43
N ARG A 29 24.32 -16.63 16.71
CA ARG A 29 24.54 -17.92 17.35
C ARG A 29 23.21 -18.61 17.67
N GLU A 30 22.23 -17.86 18.16
CA GLU A 30 20.85 -18.33 18.37
C GLU A 30 20.21 -18.74 17.03
N GLN A 31 20.34 -17.91 16.00
CA GLN A 31 19.86 -18.24 14.65
C GLN A 31 20.47 -19.54 14.12
N LEU A 32 21.80 -19.69 14.25
CA LEU A 32 22.51 -20.88 13.79
C LEU A 32 22.07 -22.13 14.57
N ALA A 33 21.82 -22.02 15.87
CA ALA A 33 21.30 -23.13 16.68
C ALA A 33 19.92 -23.60 16.20
N ILE A 34 19.03 -22.67 15.84
CA ILE A 34 17.69 -22.99 15.30
C ILE A 34 17.80 -23.66 13.93
N VAL A 35 18.63 -23.13 13.03
CA VAL A 35 18.87 -23.70 11.70
C VAL A 35 19.45 -25.11 11.80
N HIS A 36 20.42 -25.33 12.70
CA HIS A 36 21.00 -26.66 12.92
C HIS A 36 20.02 -27.66 13.53
N ALA A 37 19.07 -27.22 14.34
CA ALA A 37 18.02 -28.09 14.89
C ALA A 37 16.99 -28.51 13.82
N HIS A 38 16.78 -27.69 12.79
CA HIS A 38 15.73 -27.89 11.79
C HIS A 38 16.22 -27.70 10.34
N PRO A 39 17.27 -28.43 9.89
CA PRO A 39 17.91 -28.18 8.59
C PRO A 39 17.00 -28.41 7.39
N ALA A 40 15.97 -29.26 7.51
CA ALA A 40 15.00 -29.48 6.44
C ALA A 40 14.04 -28.30 6.23
N LEU A 41 13.80 -27.49 7.27
CA LEU A 41 12.90 -26.33 7.21
C LEU A 41 13.65 -25.04 6.86
N PHE A 42 14.88 -24.90 7.33
CA PHE A 42 15.72 -23.72 7.12
C PHE A 42 16.72 -23.95 5.97
N THR A 43 16.20 -24.10 4.75
CA THR A 43 17.03 -24.08 3.54
C THR A 43 17.63 -22.69 3.32
N ASP A 44 18.67 -22.58 2.49
CA ASP A 44 19.32 -21.30 2.19
C ASP A 44 18.32 -20.25 1.69
N ASP A 45 17.37 -20.65 0.83
CA ASP A 45 16.31 -19.77 0.31
C ASP A 45 15.35 -19.29 1.41
N VAL A 46 14.95 -20.18 2.32
CA VAL A 46 14.07 -19.83 3.44
C VAL A 46 14.80 -18.90 4.40
N VAL A 47 16.08 -19.18 4.71
CA VAL A 47 16.91 -18.33 5.56
C VAL A 47 17.11 -16.95 4.93
N ALA A 48 17.34 -16.87 3.63
CA ALA A 48 17.43 -15.60 2.90
C ALA A 48 16.11 -14.82 2.99
N ALA A 49 14.98 -15.48 2.70
CA ALA A 49 13.65 -14.86 2.80
C ALA A 49 13.32 -14.37 4.22
N LEU A 50 13.69 -15.11 5.26
CA LEU A 50 13.52 -14.68 6.66
C LEU A 50 14.37 -13.45 6.99
N LYS A 51 15.62 -13.39 6.51
CA LYS A 51 16.49 -12.23 6.71
C LYS A 51 16.00 -11.00 5.97
N ASP A 52 15.58 -11.17 4.73
CA ASP A 52 15.03 -10.08 3.91
C ASP A 52 13.73 -9.55 4.53
N ALA A 53 12.85 -10.45 4.97
CA ALA A 53 11.63 -10.06 5.68
C ALA A 53 11.93 -9.31 6.97
N ARG A 54 12.95 -9.73 7.74
CA ARG A 54 13.37 -8.99 8.95
C ARG A 54 13.88 -7.59 8.59
N ALA A 55 14.65 -7.46 7.51
CA ALA A 55 15.14 -6.17 7.03
C ALA A 55 13.97 -5.25 6.64
N GLN A 56 13.04 -5.74 5.81
CA GLN A 56 11.85 -5.01 5.38
C GLN A 56 10.97 -4.59 6.57
N ILE A 57 10.71 -5.50 7.52
CA ILE A 57 9.95 -5.18 8.72
C ILE A 57 10.60 -4.03 9.51
N ASN A 58 11.93 -4.07 9.69
CA ASN A 58 12.65 -3.00 10.38
C ASN A 58 12.59 -1.67 9.62
N GLU A 59 12.70 -1.69 8.30
CA GLU A 59 12.60 -0.50 7.43
C GLU A 59 11.21 0.13 7.54
N THR A 60 10.15 -0.67 7.38
CA THR A 60 8.76 -0.22 7.57
C THR A 60 8.54 0.34 8.99
N PHE A 61 9.12 -0.28 10.02
CA PHE A 61 9.06 0.25 11.37
C PHE A 61 9.69 1.63 11.54
N VAL A 62 10.77 1.91 10.80
CA VAL A 62 11.42 3.24 10.77
C VAL A 62 10.52 4.24 10.05
N GLU A 63 10.03 3.88 8.86
CA GLU A 63 9.14 4.73 8.06
C GLU A 63 7.85 5.09 8.81
N VAL A 64 7.20 4.11 9.44
CA VAL A 64 5.97 4.33 10.22
C VAL A 64 6.25 5.26 11.41
N LYS A 65 7.38 5.09 12.10
CA LYS A 65 7.78 6.01 13.19
C LYS A 65 8.04 7.42 12.68
N GLU A 66 8.61 7.56 11.49
CA GLU A 66 8.84 8.84 10.85
C GLU A 66 7.53 9.50 10.41
N ALA A 67 6.62 8.74 9.79
CA ALA A 67 5.28 9.20 9.44
C ALA A 67 4.50 9.67 10.68
N PHE A 68 4.53 8.92 11.78
CA PHE A 68 3.91 9.35 13.03
C PHE A 68 4.54 10.63 13.59
N ARG A 69 5.88 10.77 13.52
CA ARG A 69 6.56 12.02 13.93
C ARG A 69 6.11 13.21 13.08
N ILE A 70 5.94 13.02 11.77
CA ILE A 70 5.46 14.06 10.85
C ILE A 70 4.01 14.41 11.18
N ILE A 71 3.14 13.42 11.39
CA ILE A 71 1.73 13.65 11.75
C ILE A 71 1.64 14.41 13.08
N ASP A 72 2.41 14.02 14.10
CA ASP A 72 2.44 14.74 15.39
C ASP A 72 2.93 16.18 15.22
N ALA A 73 3.94 16.42 14.38
CA ALA A 73 4.45 17.76 14.09
C ALA A 73 3.43 18.65 13.37
N VAL A 74 2.73 18.10 12.37
CA VAL A 74 1.67 18.79 11.61
C VAL A 74 0.44 19.01 12.47
N SER A 75 0.07 18.06 13.32
CA SER A 75 -1.08 18.19 14.21
C SER A 75 -0.85 19.22 15.33
N GLY A 76 0.41 19.43 15.72
CA GLY A 76 0.80 20.52 16.61
C GLY A 76 0.72 21.91 15.95
N SER A 77 0.85 22.00 14.62
CA SER A 77 0.77 23.26 13.88
C SER A 77 -0.64 23.60 13.38
N LEU A 78 -1.50 22.59 13.18
CA LEU A 78 -2.91 22.78 12.83
C LEU A 78 -3.77 23.07 14.07
N GLN A 79 -4.01 24.34 14.38
CA GLN A 79 -5.16 24.76 15.19
C GLN A 79 -6.43 24.82 14.32
N TYR A 80 -6.86 23.67 13.79
CA TYR A 80 -8.15 23.56 13.13
C TYR A 80 -9.10 22.90 14.16
N THR A 81 -10.21 23.58 14.47
CA THR A 81 -11.30 23.15 15.38
C THR A 81 -11.09 23.22 16.91
N GLY A 82 -9.97 23.73 17.43
CA GLY A 82 -9.79 23.91 18.89
C GLY A 82 -9.59 22.61 19.69
N THR A 83 -9.46 21.49 19.00
CA THR A 83 -9.08 20.19 19.55
C THR A 83 -7.77 19.76 18.92
N SER A 84 -6.71 19.64 19.71
CA SER A 84 -5.46 19.04 19.25
C SER A 84 -5.71 17.59 18.87
N VAL A 85 -5.61 17.26 17.58
CA VAL A 85 -5.67 15.88 17.10
C VAL A 85 -4.32 15.24 17.37
N GLN A 86 -4.16 14.56 18.50
CA GLN A 86 -2.99 13.71 18.73
C GLN A 86 -3.35 12.30 18.31
N LEU A 87 -2.44 11.62 17.60
CA LEU A 87 -2.54 10.18 17.38
C LEU A 87 -2.71 9.49 18.73
N GLN A 88 -3.76 8.67 18.89
CA GLN A 88 -3.95 7.98 20.15
C GLN A 88 -2.82 6.96 20.32
N GLN A 89 -2.20 6.93 21.50
CA GLN A 89 -1.13 5.96 21.77
C GLN A 89 -1.55 4.50 21.55
N SER A 90 -2.85 4.20 21.60
CA SER A 90 -3.42 2.91 21.23
C SER A 90 -3.22 2.58 19.76
N GLU A 91 -3.45 3.54 18.85
CA GLU A 91 -3.31 3.35 17.39
C GLU A 91 -1.85 3.10 17.03
N VAL A 92 -0.93 3.87 17.63
CA VAL A 92 0.51 3.69 17.44
C VAL A 92 0.97 2.31 17.93
N LYS A 93 0.44 1.82 19.06
CA LYS A 93 0.78 0.49 19.61
C LYS A 93 0.25 -0.66 18.75
N GLU A 94 -0.91 -0.50 18.13
CA GLU A 94 -1.46 -1.51 17.23
C GLU A 94 -0.65 -1.61 15.94
N VAL A 95 -0.35 -0.47 15.32
CA VAL A 95 0.45 -0.42 14.08
C VAL A 95 1.88 -0.90 14.33
N LEU A 96 2.44 -0.64 15.52
CA LEU A 96 3.80 -1.04 15.87
C LEU A 96 3.91 -2.38 16.61
N ASN A 97 2.89 -3.25 16.55
CA ASN A 97 2.92 -4.54 17.24
C ASN A 97 3.79 -5.57 16.48
N GLU A 98 5.10 -5.54 16.75
CA GLU A 98 6.10 -6.45 16.16
C GLU A 98 5.73 -7.93 16.33
N GLU A 99 5.16 -8.33 17.47
CA GLU A 99 4.80 -9.72 17.68
C GLU A 99 3.68 -10.18 16.74
N ALA A 100 2.68 -9.34 16.52
CA ALA A 100 1.59 -9.65 15.59
C ALA A 100 2.09 -9.73 14.15
N ILE A 101 2.95 -8.79 13.73
CA ILE A 101 3.53 -8.76 12.39
C ILE A 101 4.37 -10.03 12.14
N LEU A 102 5.26 -10.38 13.07
CA LEU A 102 6.08 -11.59 12.95
C LEU A 102 5.25 -12.87 12.90
N LYS A 103 4.21 -12.98 13.73
CA LYS A 103 3.30 -14.15 13.71
C LYS A 103 2.54 -14.26 12.40
N ASN A 104 2.02 -13.15 11.88
CA ASN A 104 1.29 -13.12 10.61
C ASN A 104 2.20 -13.50 9.43
N PHE A 105 3.42 -12.97 9.40
CA PHE A 105 4.41 -13.33 8.38
C PHE A 105 4.79 -14.80 8.47
N ALA A 106 5.13 -15.30 9.67
CA ALA A 106 5.50 -16.70 9.87
C ALA A 106 4.38 -17.67 9.52
N ALA A 107 3.13 -17.35 9.87
CA ALA A 107 1.95 -18.14 9.50
C ALA A 107 1.75 -18.17 7.97
N SER A 108 1.95 -17.02 7.31
CA SER A 108 1.83 -16.91 5.85
C SER A 108 2.93 -17.72 5.14
N LEU A 109 4.18 -17.60 5.59
CA LEU A 109 5.31 -18.37 5.04
C LEU A 109 5.12 -19.87 5.24
N ALA A 110 4.70 -20.31 6.43
CA ALA A 110 4.39 -21.71 6.70
C ALA A 110 3.23 -22.23 5.83
N GLY A 111 2.22 -21.38 5.58
CA GLY A 111 1.13 -21.68 4.65
C GLY A 111 1.62 -21.86 3.21
N LEU A 112 2.50 -20.98 2.74
CA LEU A 112 3.11 -21.04 1.40
C LEU A 112 3.98 -22.28 1.22
N LEU A 113 4.82 -22.62 2.20
CA LEU A 113 5.65 -23.82 2.16
C LEU A 113 4.79 -25.09 2.10
N ARG A 114 3.72 -25.15 2.91
CA ARG A 114 2.77 -26.27 2.88
C ARG A 114 2.04 -26.35 1.53
N ALA A 115 1.65 -25.22 0.96
CA ALA A 115 1.02 -25.17 -0.36
C ALA A 115 1.97 -25.67 -1.46
N GLY A 116 3.25 -25.26 -1.41
CA GLY A 116 4.30 -25.72 -2.32
C GLY A 116 4.55 -27.23 -2.24
N GLU A 117 4.54 -27.81 -1.04
CA GLU A 117 4.64 -29.26 -0.85
C GLU A 117 3.44 -30.01 -1.44
N THR A 118 2.23 -29.46 -1.30
CA THR A 118 1.00 -30.08 -1.84
C THR A 118 0.84 -29.93 -3.35
N ALA A 119 1.46 -28.92 -3.97
CA ALA A 119 1.30 -28.61 -5.39
C ALA A 119 2.18 -29.45 -6.32
N GLY A 120 3.11 -30.25 -5.78
CA GLY A 120 4.11 -30.95 -6.59
C GLY A 120 4.99 -29.98 -7.40
N PRO A 121 6.01 -30.45 -8.13
CA PRO A 121 6.85 -29.58 -8.94
C PRO A 121 6.02 -28.97 -10.07
N ALA A 122 5.57 -27.73 -9.88
CA ALA A 122 4.90 -26.96 -10.92
C ALA A 122 5.91 -26.74 -12.07
N ALA A 123 5.61 -27.37 -13.21
CA ALA A 123 6.33 -27.18 -14.46
C ALA A 123 6.43 -25.67 -14.78
N PRO A 124 7.55 -25.22 -15.38
CA PRO A 124 7.77 -23.80 -15.67
C PRO A 124 6.70 -23.34 -16.65
N SER A 125 5.71 -22.63 -16.12
CA SER A 125 4.57 -22.16 -16.89
C SER A 125 5.02 -20.96 -17.72
N THR A 126 5.13 -21.23 -19.01
CA THR A 126 5.49 -20.33 -20.09
C THR A 126 4.50 -19.18 -20.10
N ILE A 127 4.92 -17.99 -19.65
CA ILE A 127 4.14 -16.76 -19.80
C ILE A 127 4.30 -16.30 -21.25
N SER A 128 3.47 -16.84 -22.11
CA SER A 128 3.18 -16.34 -23.44
C SER A 128 1.72 -16.66 -23.71
N SER A 129 1.00 -15.69 -24.27
CA SER A 129 -0.44 -15.75 -24.61
C SER A 129 -1.41 -15.22 -23.55
N LEU A 130 -1.36 -13.91 -23.28
CA LEU A 130 -2.56 -13.13 -22.97
C LEU A 130 -2.83 -12.19 -24.15
N SER A 131 -3.54 -12.73 -25.14
CA SER A 131 -4.28 -11.96 -26.13
C SER A 131 -5.69 -12.54 -26.17
N THR A 132 -6.66 -11.63 -26.35
CA THR A 132 -8.08 -11.87 -26.61
C THR A 132 -9.02 -11.86 -25.41
N ALA A 133 -9.52 -10.64 -25.18
CA ALA A 133 -10.83 -10.26 -24.68
C ALA A 133 -11.98 -11.28 -24.84
N SER A 134 -12.99 -11.08 -23.98
CA SER A 134 -14.41 -11.38 -24.20
C SER A 134 -14.89 -12.78 -23.79
N ARG A 135 -15.53 -12.88 -22.61
CA ARG A 135 -16.97 -13.20 -22.45
C ARG A 135 -17.30 -13.63 -21.01
N VAL A 136 -18.17 -12.83 -20.39
CA VAL A 136 -19.43 -13.24 -19.73
C VAL A 136 -19.47 -14.60 -19.03
N SER A 137 -19.67 -14.61 -17.71
CA SER A 137 -20.92 -15.15 -17.11
C SER A 137 -21.01 -14.94 -15.60
N ARG A 138 -22.23 -14.59 -15.20
CA ARG A 138 -22.71 -14.37 -13.84
C ARG A 138 -22.81 -15.70 -13.11
N SER A 139 -22.35 -15.77 -11.86
CA SER A 139 -22.81 -16.75 -10.88
C SER A 139 -22.46 -16.26 -9.48
N LEU A 140 -23.44 -15.65 -8.81
CA LEU A 140 -23.47 -15.50 -7.36
C LEU A 140 -23.67 -16.90 -6.77
N GLY A 141 -22.64 -17.44 -6.12
CA GLY A 141 -22.67 -18.77 -5.53
C GLY A 141 -21.60 -18.91 -4.47
N ALA A 142 -22.07 -18.93 -3.22
CA ALA A 142 -21.42 -19.29 -1.97
C ALA A 142 -20.09 -20.06 -2.04
N GLY A 143 -19.12 -19.59 -1.23
CA GLY A 143 -18.12 -20.43 -0.57
C GLY A 143 -17.10 -21.09 -1.50
N GLN A 144 -16.04 -20.37 -1.88
CA GLN A 144 -14.85 -21.00 -2.43
C GLN A 144 -13.59 -20.35 -1.85
N SER A 145 -12.70 -21.24 -1.44
CA SER A 145 -11.34 -21.01 -0.97
C SER A 145 -10.65 -19.84 -1.66
N GLN A 146 -9.97 -19.02 -0.87
CA GLN A 146 -9.02 -18.03 -1.35
C GLN A 146 -7.87 -18.74 -2.08
N SER A 147 -8.06 -19.00 -3.39
CA SER A 147 -6.95 -18.87 -4.32
C SER A 147 -6.39 -17.44 -4.19
N PRO A 148 -5.15 -17.16 -4.62
CA PRO A 148 -4.67 -15.79 -4.73
C PRO A 148 -5.60 -15.06 -5.72
N GLY A 149 -6.69 -14.51 -5.20
CA GLY A 149 -7.73 -13.88 -5.98
C GLY A 149 -7.06 -12.72 -6.68
N ALA A 150 -7.11 -12.74 -8.01
CA ALA A 150 -6.61 -11.69 -8.87
C ALA A 150 -6.79 -10.32 -8.20
N TRP A 151 -5.69 -9.70 -7.75
CA TRP A 151 -5.74 -8.50 -6.91
C TRP A 151 -6.58 -7.39 -7.55
N PHE A 152 -6.60 -7.33 -8.88
CA PHE A 152 -7.39 -6.41 -9.71
C PHE A 152 -8.92 -6.58 -9.60
N THR A 153 -9.39 -7.62 -8.89
CA THR A 153 -10.81 -7.85 -8.57
C THR A 153 -11.23 -7.31 -7.20
N GLN A 154 -10.27 -6.82 -6.40
CA GLN A 154 -10.52 -6.26 -5.08
C GLN A 154 -10.43 -4.73 -5.14
N PRO A 155 -11.53 -3.99 -4.89
CA PRO A 155 -11.54 -2.53 -5.03
C PRO A 155 -10.54 -1.85 -4.10
N SER A 156 -10.36 -2.34 -2.87
CA SER A 156 -9.39 -1.79 -1.91
C SER A 156 -7.95 -1.87 -2.44
N LEU A 157 -7.53 -3.03 -2.95
CA LEU A 157 -6.19 -3.19 -3.53
C LEU A 157 -6.03 -2.36 -4.81
N VAL A 158 -7.06 -2.28 -5.64
CA VAL A 158 -7.03 -1.46 -6.84
C VAL A 158 -6.86 0.01 -6.48
N PHE A 159 -7.62 0.55 -5.53
CA PHE A 159 -7.44 1.93 -5.07
C PHE A 159 -6.06 2.16 -4.46
N SER A 160 -5.51 1.22 -3.69
CA SER A 160 -4.15 1.34 -3.17
C SER A 160 -3.09 1.40 -4.28
N VAL A 161 -3.25 0.63 -5.36
CA VAL A 161 -2.35 0.68 -6.51
C VAL A 161 -2.53 1.97 -7.32
N LEU A 162 -3.78 2.35 -7.59
CA LEU A 162 -4.08 3.59 -8.33
C LEU A 162 -3.66 4.84 -7.57
N ALA A 163 -3.61 4.78 -6.23
CA ALA A 163 -3.13 5.88 -5.41
C ALA A 163 -1.65 6.21 -5.61
N PHE A 164 -0.90 5.49 -6.45
CA PHE A 164 0.45 5.87 -6.88
C PHE A 164 0.49 6.62 -8.22
N LEU A 165 -0.62 6.66 -8.96
CA LEU A 165 -0.73 7.35 -10.25
C LEU A 165 -1.24 8.78 -10.08
N PRO A 166 -0.86 9.73 -10.95
CA PRO A 166 -1.48 11.06 -11.03
C PRO A 166 -2.99 10.96 -11.31
N ALA A 167 -3.77 11.90 -10.77
CA ALA A 167 -5.22 11.96 -10.98
C ALA A 167 -5.59 12.01 -12.47
N GLU A 168 -4.81 12.73 -13.28
CA GLU A 168 -4.95 12.79 -14.73
C GLU A 168 -4.86 11.41 -15.39
N GLU A 169 -3.83 10.62 -15.05
CA GLU A 169 -3.66 9.25 -15.59
C GLU A 169 -4.81 8.33 -15.15
N ILE A 170 -5.35 8.53 -13.94
CA ILE A 170 -6.48 7.75 -13.46
C ILE A 170 -7.72 8.03 -14.32
N PHE A 171 -8.01 9.30 -14.59
CA PHE A 171 -9.14 9.68 -15.46
C PHE A 171 -8.97 9.21 -16.90
N MET A 172 -7.77 9.34 -17.45
CA MET A 172 -7.51 9.05 -18.86
C MET A 172 -7.37 7.55 -19.14
N ALA A 173 -6.69 6.82 -18.26
CA ALA A 173 -6.35 5.41 -18.48
C ALA A 173 -7.07 4.46 -17.51
N ALA A 174 -6.94 4.66 -16.20
CA ALA A 174 -7.37 3.67 -15.22
C ALA A 174 -8.88 3.40 -15.24
N GLU A 175 -9.70 4.45 -15.38
CA GLU A 175 -11.16 4.30 -15.50
C GLU A 175 -11.59 3.48 -16.73
N ASN A 176 -10.77 3.48 -17.78
CA ASN A 176 -11.05 2.81 -19.03
C ASN A 176 -10.50 1.37 -19.08
N VAL A 177 -9.84 0.89 -18.02
CA VAL A 177 -9.28 -0.48 -17.96
C VAL A 177 -10.38 -1.53 -17.99
N CYS A 178 -11.40 -1.39 -17.13
CA CYS A 178 -12.55 -2.30 -17.12
C CYS A 178 -13.77 -1.67 -16.44
N ARG A 179 -14.97 -2.21 -16.73
CA ARG A 179 -16.23 -1.71 -16.16
C ARG A 179 -16.27 -1.75 -14.63
N ALA A 180 -15.60 -2.71 -14.00
CA ALA A 180 -15.56 -2.81 -12.56
C ALA A 180 -14.84 -1.61 -11.95
N TRP A 181 -13.64 -1.29 -12.46
CA TRP A 181 -12.85 -0.15 -12.02
C TRP A 181 -13.58 1.16 -12.26
N GLN A 182 -14.16 1.33 -13.46
CA GLN A 182 -15.02 2.47 -13.78
C GLN A 182 -16.14 2.64 -12.75
N THR A 183 -16.84 1.55 -12.42
CA THR A 183 -17.95 1.57 -11.46
C THR A 183 -17.47 1.93 -10.04
N TRP A 184 -16.34 1.36 -9.61
CA TRP A 184 -15.77 1.63 -8.29
C TRP A 184 -15.29 3.07 -8.16
N LEU A 185 -14.58 3.59 -9.15
CA LEU A 185 -14.07 4.96 -9.19
C LEU A 185 -15.21 5.98 -9.24
N PHE A 186 -16.33 5.65 -9.91
CA PHE A 186 -17.48 6.54 -10.04
C PHE A 186 -18.42 6.55 -8.83
N LEU A 187 -18.55 5.45 -8.08
CA LEU A 187 -19.48 5.36 -6.95
C LEU A 187 -18.90 6.01 -5.68
N PRO A 188 -19.50 7.11 -5.16
CA PRO A 188 -18.96 7.84 -4.02
C PRO A 188 -18.75 6.98 -2.78
N ASP A 189 -19.67 6.07 -2.48
CA ASP A 189 -19.57 5.16 -1.32
C ASP A 189 -18.31 4.28 -1.33
N MET A 190 -17.72 4.04 -2.51
CA MET A 190 -16.50 3.25 -2.66
C MET A 190 -15.25 4.11 -2.84
N SER A 191 -15.33 5.17 -3.65
CA SER A 191 -14.15 5.93 -4.07
C SER A 191 -13.94 7.24 -3.33
N ARG A 192 -14.85 7.69 -2.47
CA ARG A 192 -14.75 8.99 -1.79
C ARG A 192 -13.40 9.21 -1.12
N PHE A 193 -12.95 8.27 -0.28
CA PHE A 193 -11.66 8.40 0.42
C PHE A 193 -10.47 8.34 -0.54
N PHE A 194 -10.59 7.59 -1.63
CA PHE A 194 -9.56 7.56 -2.68
C PHE A 194 -9.42 8.94 -3.33
N TRP A 195 -10.52 9.56 -3.76
CA TRP A 195 -10.49 10.89 -4.38
C TRP A 195 -10.09 12.01 -3.41
N VAL A 196 -10.51 11.94 -2.14
CA VAL A 196 -10.00 12.84 -1.08
C VAL A 196 -8.48 12.75 -1.01
N GLY A 197 -7.93 11.53 -0.99
CA GLY A 197 -6.48 11.30 -0.95
C GLY A 197 -5.76 11.84 -2.17
N CYS A 198 -6.33 11.65 -3.38
CA CYS A 198 -5.78 12.23 -4.61
C CYS A 198 -5.72 13.76 -4.53
N VAL A 199 -6.82 14.42 -4.15
CA VAL A 199 -6.89 15.89 -4.05
C VAL A 199 -5.92 16.44 -3.01
N GLN A 200 -5.85 15.83 -1.83
CA GLN A 200 -4.92 16.25 -0.77
C GLN A 200 -3.46 16.13 -1.18
N ARG A 201 -3.12 15.09 -1.96
CA ARG A 201 -1.75 14.81 -2.38
C ARG A 201 -1.31 15.73 -3.53
N GLU A 202 -2.17 15.91 -4.54
CA GLU A 202 -1.77 16.56 -5.80
C GLU A 202 -2.19 18.02 -5.88
N PHE A 203 -3.27 18.41 -5.21
CA PHE A 203 -3.89 19.74 -5.35
C PHE A 203 -4.11 20.43 -3.99
N PRO A 204 -3.07 20.54 -3.12
CA PRO A 204 -3.24 21.08 -1.78
C PRO A 204 -3.67 22.57 -1.79
N GLU A 205 -3.24 23.35 -2.78
CA GLU A 205 -3.58 24.76 -2.91
C GLU A 205 -5.05 24.94 -3.33
N GLN A 206 -5.49 24.19 -4.35
CA GLN A 206 -6.89 24.18 -4.80
C GLN A 206 -7.82 23.68 -3.69
N LEU A 207 -7.39 22.67 -2.92
CA LEU A 207 -8.13 22.19 -1.75
C LEU A 207 -8.26 23.28 -0.68
N GLN A 208 -7.20 24.06 -0.43
CA GLN A 208 -7.25 25.17 0.52
C GLN A 208 -8.24 26.25 0.06
N VAL A 209 -8.26 26.59 -1.22
CA VAL A 209 -9.23 27.54 -1.80
C VAL A 209 -10.66 26.98 -1.71
N ALA A 210 -10.86 25.70 -2.00
CA ALA A 210 -12.16 25.04 -1.89
C ALA A 210 -12.68 25.03 -0.44
N LEU A 211 -11.82 24.76 0.54
CA LEU A 211 -12.16 24.82 1.97
C LEU A 211 -12.54 26.23 2.42
N GLN A 212 -11.85 27.26 1.92
CA GLN A 212 -12.16 28.66 2.23
C GLN A 212 -13.49 29.13 1.62
N THR A 213 -13.90 28.56 0.50
CA THR A 213 -15.10 28.97 -0.24
C THR A 213 -16.35 28.18 0.13
N ALA A 214 -16.25 26.86 0.28
CA ALA A 214 -17.37 25.97 0.57
C ALA A 214 -17.55 25.65 2.06
N GLY A 215 -16.49 25.73 2.87
CA GLY A 215 -16.54 25.36 4.29
C GLY A 215 -16.97 23.91 4.50
N ASP A 216 -17.91 23.68 5.42
CA ASP A 216 -18.37 22.33 5.80
C ASP A 216 -19.11 21.60 4.67
N ASP A 217 -19.69 22.32 3.70
CA ASP A 217 -20.39 21.71 2.56
C ASP A 217 -19.42 20.96 1.62
N LEU A 218 -18.11 21.25 1.70
CA LEU A 218 -17.09 20.51 0.96
C LEU A 218 -17.08 19.03 1.36
N TYR A 219 -17.40 18.71 2.62
CA TYR A 219 -17.48 17.33 3.05
C TYR A 219 -18.63 16.59 2.38
N GLU A 220 -19.73 17.22 1.98
CA GLU A 220 -20.80 16.50 1.26
C GLU A 220 -20.61 16.52 -0.26
N SER A 221 -19.52 17.13 -0.74
CA SER A 221 -19.25 17.27 -2.17
C SER A 221 -18.79 15.98 -2.84
N ASP A 222 -19.00 15.92 -4.16
CA ASP A 222 -18.45 14.87 -5.00
C ASP A 222 -16.94 15.07 -5.23
N TRP A 223 -16.14 14.37 -4.43
CA TRP A 223 -14.68 14.41 -4.49
C TRP A 223 -14.09 13.97 -5.83
N ARG A 224 -14.80 13.10 -6.57
CA ARG A 224 -14.38 12.73 -7.92
C ARG A 224 -14.48 13.92 -8.87
N SER A 225 -15.58 14.67 -8.80
CA SER A 225 -15.78 15.88 -9.61
C SER A 225 -14.81 16.99 -9.21
N LEU A 226 -14.54 17.15 -7.91
CA LEU A 226 -13.53 18.09 -7.42
C LEU A 226 -12.14 17.76 -7.98
N ALA A 227 -11.72 16.48 -7.91
CA ALA A 227 -10.45 16.03 -8.49
C ALA A 227 -10.36 16.31 -10.00
N MET A 228 -11.46 16.11 -10.73
CA MET A 228 -11.51 16.43 -12.17
C MET A 228 -11.32 17.94 -12.41
N LEU A 229 -12.00 18.79 -11.62
CA LEU A 229 -11.84 20.25 -11.72
C LEU A 229 -10.39 20.67 -11.47
N CYS A 230 -9.76 20.14 -10.41
CA CYS A 230 -8.36 20.46 -10.10
C CYS A 230 -7.39 20.05 -11.23
N VAL A 231 -7.60 18.90 -11.86
CA VAL A 231 -6.81 18.48 -13.04
C VAL A 231 -6.98 19.48 -14.18
N THR A 232 -8.23 19.88 -14.51
CA THR A 232 -8.47 20.82 -15.60
C THR A 232 -7.94 22.24 -15.33
N GLU A 233 -7.93 22.68 -14.06
CA GLU A 233 -7.35 23.96 -13.66
C GLU A 233 -5.82 23.93 -13.73
N ALA A 234 -5.20 22.81 -13.34
CA ALA A 234 -3.76 22.62 -13.44
C ALA A 234 -3.28 22.58 -14.90
N GLU A 235 -4.02 21.92 -15.79
CA GLU A 235 -3.75 21.89 -17.23
C GLU A 235 -3.84 23.31 -17.83
N GLN A 236 -4.89 24.08 -17.50
CA GLN A 236 -5.04 25.46 -17.96
C GLN A 236 -3.95 26.39 -17.43
N ALA A 237 -3.51 26.21 -16.18
CA ALA A 237 -2.40 26.98 -15.63
C ALA A 237 -1.09 26.69 -16.36
N ALA A 238 -0.81 25.42 -16.67
CA ALA A 238 0.36 25.02 -17.45
C ALA A 238 0.31 25.60 -18.88
N GLU A 239 -0.83 25.52 -19.57
CA GLU A 239 -1.00 26.11 -20.91
C GLU A 239 -0.83 27.64 -20.92
N ALA A 240 -1.29 28.33 -19.88
CA ALA A 240 -1.13 29.77 -19.75
C ALA A 240 0.34 30.18 -19.55
N GLU A 241 1.09 29.42 -18.74
CA GLU A 241 2.52 29.63 -18.54
C GLU A 241 3.31 29.41 -19.84
N GLU A 242 3.00 28.35 -20.59
CA GLU A 242 3.63 28.10 -21.90
C GLU A 242 3.33 29.22 -22.91
N ALA A 243 2.11 29.76 -22.91
CA ALA A 243 1.75 30.86 -23.80
C ALA A 243 2.50 32.17 -23.47
N GLU A 244 2.77 32.44 -22.20
CA GLU A 244 3.56 33.61 -21.79
C GLU A 244 5.05 33.47 -22.15
N GLU A 245 5.62 32.26 -22.07
CA GLU A 245 6.99 32.01 -22.51
C GLU A 245 7.14 32.21 -24.04
N VAL A 246 6.18 31.74 -24.84
CA VAL A 246 6.19 31.96 -26.30
C VAL A 246 5.96 33.44 -26.66
N GLY A 247 5.12 34.15 -25.89
CA GLY A 247 4.86 35.57 -26.07
C GLY A 247 6.07 36.46 -25.77
N THR A 248 6.95 36.04 -24.86
CA THR A 248 8.15 36.80 -24.47
C THR A 248 9.36 36.50 -25.35
N GLU A 249 9.51 35.28 -25.88
CA GLU A 249 10.55 34.98 -26.87
C GLU A 249 10.27 35.62 -28.26
N GLY A 250 9.00 35.82 -28.61
CA GLY A 250 8.60 36.52 -29.84
C GLY A 250 8.87 38.03 -29.85
N LEU A 251 8.96 38.67 -28.68
CA LEU A 251 9.17 40.13 -28.57
C LEU A 251 10.65 40.55 -28.52
N LEU A 252 11.56 39.64 -28.18
CA LEU A 252 13.00 39.95 -28.04
C LEU A 252 13.80 39.77 -29.33
N ARG A 253 13.19 39.25 -30.42
CA ARG A 253 13.87 39.04 -31.71
C ARG A 253 13.62 40.12 -32.77
N GLY A 254 12.93 41.22 -32.41
CA GLY A 254 12.37 42.20 -33.37
C GLY A 254 12.84 43.65 -33.26
N VAL A 255 13.85 43.99 -32.45
CA VAL A 255 14.30 45.39 -32.29
C VAL A 255 15.76 45.55 -32.71
N VAL A 256 15.97 45.77 -34.01
CA VAL A 256 17.18 46.45 -34.52
C VAL A 256 16.75 47.88 -34.87
N PRO A 257 17.08 48.90 -34.06
CA PRO A 257 16.91 50.27 -34.49
C PRO A 257 18.13 50.68 -35.30
N PHE A 258 17.89 50.95 -36.59
CA PHE A 258 18.80 51.68 -37.46
C PHE A 258 19.12 53.05 -36.84
N LEU A 259 20.38 53.27 -36.51
CA LEU A 259 21.12 54.54 -36.66
C LEU A 259 22.57 54.19 -37.02
#